data_AF-A0A7J6MA95-F1
#
_entry.id   AF-A0A7J6MA95-F1
#
_cell.length_a   1.000
_cell.length_b   1.000
_cell.length_c   1.000
_cell.angle_alpha   90.00
_cell.angle_beta   90.00
_cell.angle_gamma   90.00
#
_symmetry.space_group_name_H-M   'P 1'
#
loop_
_entity.id
_entity.type
_entity.pdbx_description
1 polymer ?
#
loop_
_entity_poly.entity_id
_entity_poly.type
_entity_poly.pdbx_seq_one_letter_code
_entity_poly.pdbx_strand_id
1 'polypeptide(L)'
;MSRYAHDNLQYAKFDRTVENHYETQSRNWQCDFDVEHPERLANKGGLYETVDDIFGRLCHQTHKYHDRGIADDKTEQVQLSWLMGLIQDMHQPLHLGFGADDHGRRIGVEYHGHTYNLYDFWEKEVSPSVNLDPELIRQRYLSELSAMKHDGASRNMKLVQELHQRGLAMWIAENMKTACYEIYAAVAGGGGREVPRSYVVSDSIYDEWRNLASTQAIKAAARTAVILHAVAIHVRTYHPEHTDLYRRSPSVKHRIRDNWHEALLKNMAVAIIVVPLLIITLNPGDR
;
A
#
# COMPACT_ATOMS: atom_id res chain seq x y z
N MET A 1 5.32 4.55 -3.59
CA MET A 1 6.08 4.59 -2.32
C MET A 1 5.62 5.75 -1.46
N SER A 2 5.18 5.47 -0.23
CA SER A 2 5.09 6.50 0.80
C SER A 2 6.50 6.96 1.18
N ARG A 3 6.94 8.09 0.62
CA ARG A 3 8.20 8.77 0.99
C ARG A 3 8.36 8.93 2.50
N TYR A 4 7.27 8.98 3.27
CA TYR A 4 7.35 9.11 4.72
C TYR A 4 8.02 7.90 5.41
N ALA A 5 7.72 6.67 4.98
CA ALA A 5 8.35 5.48 5.56
C ALA A 5 9.81 5.35 5.14
N HIS A 6 10.10 5.63 3.87
CA HIS A 6 11.46 5.56 3.34
C HIS A 6 12.35 6.70 3.91
N ASP A 7 11.86 7.94 3.96
CA ASP A 7 12.71 9.10 4.27
C ASP A 7 12.80 9.40 5.78
N ASN A 8 11.76 9.14 6.58
CA ASN A 8 11.76 9.49 8.01
C ASN A 8 11.99 8.30 8.96
N LEU A 9 11.84 7.05 8.48
CA LEU A 9 12.00 5.87 9.34
C LEU A 9 13.31 5.10 9.05
N GLN A 10 13.94 5.29 7.88
CA GLN A 10 15.15 4.54 7.54
C GLN A 10 16.49 5.15 8.00
N TYR A 11 16.62 6.43 8.39
CA TYR A 11 17.97 7.06 8.37
C TYR A 11 18.57 7.64 9.65
N ALA A 12 18.16 7.25 10.87
CA ALA A 12 18.97 7.62 12.05
C ALA A 12 18.94 6.69 13.27
N LYS A 13 17.93 5.82 13.44
CA LYS A 13 17.78 5.04 14.70
C LYS A 13 17.30 3.59 14.54
N PHE A 14 17.02 3.11 13.34
CA PHE A 14 16.29 1.85 13.14
C PHE A 14 16.96 0.93 12.11
N ASP A 15 18.21 0.54 12.39
CA ASP A 15 19.07 -0.32 11.54
C ASP A 15 18.47 -1.71 11.19
N ARG A 16 17.34 -2.09 11.82
CA ARG A 16 16.63 -3.36 11.57
C ARG A 16 15.50 -3.25 10.54
N THR A 17 15.29 -2.11 9.87
CA THR A 17 14.12 -1.94 9.00
C THR A 17 14.30 -2.48 7.59
N VAL A 18 15.53 -2.62 7.09
CA VAL A 18 15.75 -2.92 5.67
C VAL A 18 15.21 -4.30 5.31
N GLU A 19 15.51 -5.33 6.11
CA GLU A 19 15.07 -6.71 5.87
C GLU A 19 13.54 -6.85 5.85
N ASN A 20 12.84 -6.02 6.64
CA ASN A 20 11.39 -6.02 6.72
C ASN A 20 10.70 -5.59 5.41
N HIS A 21 11.42 -4.98 4.48
CA HIS A 21 10.86 -4.55 3.19
C HIS A 21 10.95 -5.63 2.11
N TYR A 22 11.58 -6.79 2.40
CA TYR A 22 11.83 -7.85 1.44
C TYR A 22 11.39 -9.22 1.92
N GLU A 23 11.01 -10.08 0.98
CA GLU A 23 10.86 -11.52 1.20
C GLU A 23 11.72 -12.24 0.18
N THR A 24 12.56 -13.16 0.61
CA THR A 24 13.56 -13.75 -0.27
C THR A 24 13.08 -15.10 -0.77
N GLN A 25 12.92 -15.23 -2.09
CA GLN A 25 12.70 -16.54 -2.70
C GLN A 25 13.96 -17.41 -2.60
N SER A 26 13.74 -18.72 -2.54
CA SER A 26 14.80 -19.73 -2.44
C SER A 26 15.86 -19.56 -3.54
N ARG A 27 17.13 -19.81 -3.18
CA ARG A 27 18.29 -19.65 -4.08
C ARG A 27 18.33 -20.63 -5.24
N ASN A 28 17.46 -21.63 -5.26
CA ASN A 28 17.38 -22.64 -6.32
C ASN A 28 16.42 -22.25 -7.46
N TRP A 29 16.03 -20.97 -7.56
CA TRP A 29 15.12 -20.45 -8.58
C TRP A 29 13.73 -21.12 -8.57
N GLN A 30 13.31 -21.62 -7.40
CA GLN A 30 11.95 -22.13 -7.20
C GLN A 30 11.01 -20.98 -6.85
N CYS A 31 9.86 -20.97 -7.51
CA CYS A 31 8.86 -19.91 -7.44
C CYS A 31 7.69 -20.36 -6.55
N ASP A 32 8.02 -20.74 -5.32
CA ASP A 32 7.11 -21.30 -4.35
C ASP A 32 7.06 -20.51 -3.03
N PHE A 33 5.88 -20.52 -2.44
CA PHE A 33 5.62 -20.02 -1.09
C PHE A 33 4.50 -20.88 -0.50
N ASP A 34 4.71 -21.42 0.70
CA ASP A 34 3.75 -22.31 1.36
C ASP A 34 2.68 -21.45 2.01
N VAL A 35 1.56 -21.26 1.30
CA VAL A 35 0.44 -20.46 1.79
C VAL A 35 -0.21 -21.07 3.04
N GLU A 36 -0.12 -22.39 3.22
CA GLU A 36 -0.76 -23.08 4.35
C GLU A 36 0.13 -23.09 5.59
N HIS A 37 1.46 -23.02 5.41
CA HIS A 37 2.45 -22.94 6.49
C HIS A 37 3.54 -21.90 6.15
N PRO A 38 3.19 -20.61 6.05
CA PRO A 38 4.09 -19.58 5.58
C PRO A 38 5.34 -19.44 6.47
N GLU A 39 5.25 -19.77 7.76
CA GLU A 39 6.38 -19.78 8.69
C GLU A 39 7.51 -20.74 8.32
N ARG A 40 7.27 -21.69 7.41
CA ARG A 40 8.31 -22.63 6.94
C ARG A 40 9.24 -22.02 5.91
N LEU A 41 8.74 -21.09 5.10
CA LEU A 41 9.46 -20.51 3.96
C LEU A 41 9.65 -19.00 4.07
N ALA A 42 8.90 -18.32 4.94
CA ALA A 42 9.13 -16.92 5.24
C ALA A 42 10.47 -16.71 5.94
N ASN A 43 11.16 -15.64 5.55
CA ASN A 43 12.33 -15.14 6.22
C ASN A 43 11.96 -14.66 7.61
N LYS A 44 12.77 -15.05 8.59
CA LYS A 44 12.66 -14.51 9.93
C LYS A 44 12.92 -12.99 9.91
N GLY A 45 11.95 -12.21 10.34
CA GLY A 45 11.99 -10.74 10.25
C GLY A 45 11.83 -10.19 8.84
N GLY A 46 11.43 -11.02 7.88
CA GLY A 46 11.11 -10.59 6.52
C GLY A 46 9.80 -9.83 6.43
N LEU A 47 9.43 -9.48 5.20
CA LEU A 47 8.25 -8.71 4.88
C LEU A 47 6.95 -9.39 5.32
N TYR A 48 6.79 -10.70 5.09
CA TYR A 48 5.59 -11.42 5.52
C TYR A 48 5.41 -11.38 7.04
N GLU A 49 6.44 -11.80 7.80
CA GLU A 49 6.37 -11.82 9.27
C GLU A 49 6.12 -10.41 9.83
N THR A 50 6.72 -9.38 9.24
CA THR A 50 6.52 -8.00 9.68
C THR A 50 5.08 -7.54 9.45
N VAL A 51 4.52 -7.80 8.26
CA VAL A 51 3.14 -7.44 7.94
C VAL A 51 2.17 -8.22 8.83
N ASP A 52 2.41 -9.51 9.04
CA ASP A 52 1.60 -10.37 9.91
C ASP A 52 1.62 -9.91 11.38
N ASP A 53 2.80 -9.61 11.94
CA ASP A 53 2.95 -9.13 13.31
C ASP A 53 2.27 -7.78 13.52
N ILE A 54 2.53 -6.80 12.64
CA ILE A 54 1.92 -5.46 12.74
C ILE A 54 0.41 -5.54 12.57
N PHE A 55 -0.10 -6.28 11.58
CA PHE A 55 -1.53 -6.44 11.37
C PHE A 55 -2.21 -7.15 12.56
N GLY A 56 -1.59 -8.22 13.06
CA GLY A 56 -2.07 -8.98 14.21
C GLY A 56 -2.13 -8.14 15.49
N ARG A 57 -1.13 -7.28 15.72
CA ARG A 57 -1.11 -6.31 16.84
C ARG A 57 -2.23 -5.28 16.74
N LEU A 58 -2.39 -4.66 15.57
CA LEU A 58 -3.45 -3.68 15.29
C LEU A 58 -4.86 -4.28 15.37
N CYS A 59 -4.99 -5.60 15.27
CA CYS A 59 -6.27 -6.29 15.33
C CYS A 59 -6.43 -7.23 16.55
N HIS A 60 -5.54 -7.12 17.55
CA HIS A 60 -5.48 -7.95 18.76
C HIS A 60 -5.65 -9.46 18.52
N GLN A 61 -5.18 -9.99 17.39
CA GLN A 61 -5.40 -11.39 17.02
C GLN A 61 -4.36 -12.36 17.57
N THR A 62 -3.34 -11.91 18.31
CA THR A 62 -2.24 -12.80 18.72
C THR A 62 -1.82 -12.66 20.19
N HIS A 63 -2.04 -13.74 20.94
CA HIS A 63 -1.27 -14.10 22.15
C HIS A 63 0.14 -14.65 21.82
N LYS A 64 0.47 -14.79 20.52
CA LYS A 64 1.67 -15.49 20.01
C LYS A 64 2.94 -14.62 19.99
N TYR A 65 2.83 -13.29 20.10
CA TYR A 65 3.93 -12.34 19.95
C TYR A 65 4.17 -11.48 21.20
N HIS A 66 4.08 -12.11 22.38
CA HIS A 66 4.18 -11.44 23.68
C HIS A 66 5.60 -11.00 24.10
N ASP A 67 6.60 -11.04 23.23
CA ASP A 67 7.90 -10.47 23.57
C ASP A 67 8.65 -10.03 22.29
N ARG A 68 8.73 -8.71 22.06
CA ARG A 68 9.69 -8.07 21.12
C ARG A 68 9.44 -8.30 19.63
N GLY A 69 8.20 -8.13 19.17
CA GLY A 69 7.87 -8.07 17.73
C GLY A 69 8.42 -6.83 17.04
N ILE A 70 8.30 -6.80 15.72
CA ILE A 70 8.77 -5.68 14.91
C ILE A 70 7.82 -4.51 15.16
N ALA A 71 8.38 -3.38 15.59
CA ALA A 71 7.63 -2.18 15.99
C ALA A 71 6.81 -2.28 17.30
N ASP A 72 7.11 -3.25 18.19
CA ASP A 72 6.47 -3.38 19.52
C ASP A 72 6.61 -2.11 20.39
N ASP A 73 7.70 -1.36 20.22
CA ASP A 73 7.96 -0.08 20.91
C ASP A 73 7.31 1.13 20.22
N LYS A 74 6.47 0.92 19.19
CA LYS A 74 5.88 1.99 18.37
C LYS A 74 4.40 2.18 18.68
N THR A 75 3.95 3.44 18.57
CA THR A 75 2.53 3.80 18.62
C THR A 75 1.75 3.17 17.47
N GLU A 76 0.46 2.92 17.65
CA GLU A 76 -0.46 2.39 16.62
C GLU A 76 -0.42 3.19 15.30
N GLN A 77 -0.28 4.52 15.37
CA GLN A 77 -0.21 5.37 14.18
C GLN A 77 1.03 5.08 13.32
N VAL A 78 2.18 4.83 13.97
CA VAL A 78 3.42 4.44 13.30
C VAL A 78 3.30 3.03 12.74
N GLN A 79 2.73 2.10 13.50
CA GLN A 79 2.47 0.73 13.05
C GLN A 79 1.56 0.71 11.81
N LEU A 80 0.47 1.50 11.81
CA LEU A 80 -0.43 1.63 10.67
C LEU A 80 0.29 2.24 9.44
N SER A 81 1.13 3.25 9.67
CA SER A 81 1.93 3.86 8.59
C SER A 81 2.92 2.88 7.97
N TRP A 82 3.57 2.06 8.80
CA TRP A 82 4.44 0.97 8.35
C TRP A 82 3.65 -0.05 7.57
N LEU A 83 2.53 -0.53 8.10
CA LEU A 83 1.69 -1.52 7.44
C LEU A 83 1.28 -1.07 6.03
N MET A 84 0.86 0.19 5.86
CA MET A 84 0.54 0.73 4.54
C MET A 84 1.74 0.78 3.58
N GLY A 85 2.94 1.04 4.08
CA GLY A 85 4.18 1.01 3.29
C GLY A 85 4.55 -0.41 2.88
N LEU A 86 4.53 -1.34 3.84
CA LEU A 86 4.90 -2.74 3.62
C LEU A 86 3.91 -3.48 2.70
N ILE A 87 2.62 -3.14 2.73
CA ILE A 87 1.67 -3.65 1.73
C ILE A 87 2.02 -3.15 0.32
N GLN A 88 2.58 -1.94 0.16
CA GLN A 88 3.07 -1.48 -1.15
C GLN A 88 4.32 -2.26 -1.56
N ASP A 89 5.26 -2.45 -0.64
CA ASP A 89 6.50 -3.20 -0.87
C ASP A 89 6.21 -4.66 -1.27
N MET A 90 5.19 -5.28 -0.66
CA MET A 90 4.71 -6.63 -1.03
C MET A 90 4.26 -6.74 -2.48
N HIS A 91 3.90 -5.63 -3.13
CA HIS A 91 3.47 -5.57 -4.53
C HIS A 91 4.56 -5.06 -5.48
N GLN A 92 5.72 -4.66 -4.96
CA GLN A 92 6.92 -4.47 -5.76
C GLN A 92 7.51 -5.87 -6.00
N PRO A 93 7.47 -6.44 -7.22
CA PRO A 93 7.77 -7.86 -7.37
C PRO A 93 9.21 -8.24 -7.01
N LEU A 94 10.19 -7.36 -7.26
CA LEU A 94 11.59 -7.60 -6.90
C LEU A 94 11.85 -7.48 -5.39
N HIS A 95 10.99 -6.84 -4.60
CA HIS A 95 11.04 -6.96 -3.13
C HIS A 95 10.79 -8.40 -2.68
N LEU A 96 10.15 -9.21 -3.53
CA LEU A 96 9.96 -10.64 -3.36
C LEU A 96 10.87 -11.47 -4.28
N GLY A 97 11.98 -10.90 -4.76
CA GLY A 97 12.92 -11.54 -5.69
C GLY A 97 13.78 -12.66 -5.09
N PHE A 98 14.74 -13.16 -5.87
CA PHE A 98 15.61 -14.25 -5.44
C PHE A 98 16.75 -13.75 -4.54
N GLY A 99 17.14 -14.57 -3.57
CA GLY A 99 18.32 -14.26 -2.74
C GLY A 99 19.65 -14.45 -3.48
N ALA A 100 19.65 -15.21 -4.57
CA ALA A 100 20.85 -15.54 -5.33
C ALA A 100 21.43 -14.32 -6.08
N ASP A 101 20.56 -13.41 -6.52
CA ASP A 101 20.89 -12.21 -7.28
C ASP A 101 20.63 -10.91 -6.50
N ASP A 102 20.42 -11.02 -5.18
CA ASP A 102 20.06 -9.89 -4.31
C ASP A 102 18.87 -9.10 -4.87
N HIS A 103 17.76 -9.82 -5.10
CA HIS A 103 16.49 -9.20 -5.51
C HIS A 103 16.59 -8.43 -6.83
N GLY A 104 17.46 -8.86 -7.75
CA GLY A 104 17.72 -8.20 -9.03
C GLY A 104 18.93 -7.25 -9.03
N ARG A 105 19.55 -6.96 -7.87
CA ARG A 105 20.67 -6.01 -7.80
C ARG A 105 21.95 -6.50 -8.47
N ARG A 106 22.11 -7.81 -8.63
CA ARG A 106 23.28 -8.42 -9.30
C ARG A 106 23.10 -8.60 -10.80
N ILE A 107 21.96 -8.20 -11.35
CA ILE A 107 21.68 -8.29 -12.79
C ILE A 107 21.80 -6.88 -13.37
N GLY A 108 22.78 -6.68 -14.24
CA GLY A 108 22.91 -5.44 -15.01
C GLY A 108 21.81 -5.33 -16.06
N VAL A 109 21.28 -4.13 -16.25
CA VAL A 109 20.27 -3.82 -17.26
C VAL A 109 20.72 -2.60 -18.06
N GLU A 110 20.55 -2.64 -19.38
CA GLU A 110 20.71 -1.48 -20.25
C GLU A 110 19.37 -1.13 -20.91
N TYR A 111 18.98 0.15 -20.86
CA TYR A 111 17.80 0.68 -21.53
C TYR A 111 18.09 2.06 -22.11
N HIS A 112 17.86 2.25 -23.41
CA HIS A 112 18.19 3.49 -24.15
C HIS A 112 19.61 4.05 -23.87
N GLY A 113 20.62 3.19 -23.77
CA GLY A 113 22.01 3.59 -23.51
C GLY A 113 22.31 3.98 -22.06
N HIS A 114 21.35 3.84 -21.15
CA HIS A 114 21.53 4.00 -19.72
C HIS A 114 21.65 2.64 -19.03
N THR A 115 22.58 2.53 -18.07
CA THR A 115 22.85 1.29 -17.33
C THR A 115 22.31 1.35 -15.91
N TYR A 116 21.64 0.28 -15.49
CA TYR A 116 21.07 0.08 -14.17
C TYR A 116 21.40 -1.33 -13.66
N ASN A 117 21.06 -1.64 -12.42
CA ASN A 117 20.74 -3.02 -12.06
C ASN A 117 19.22 -3.26 -12.21
N LEU A 118 18.77 -4.51 -12.30
CA LEU A 118 17.37 -4.83 -12.55
C LEU A 118 16.43 -4.27 -11.48
N TYR A 119 16.84 -4.32 -10.21
CA TYR A 119 16.09 -3.73 -9.09
C TYR A 119 15.92 -2.22 -9.27
N ASP A 120 17.02 -1.49 -9.48
CA ASP A 120 17.03 -0.05 -9.69
C ASP A 120 16.24 0.36 -10.92
N PHE A 121 16.32 -0.42 -12.00
CA PHE A 121 15.55 -0.17 -13.22
C PHE A 121 14.05 -0.20 -12.94
N TRP A 122 13.58 -1.22 -12.22
CA TRP A 122 12.18 -1.31 -11.79
C TRP A 122 11.78 -0.12 -10.90
N GLU A 123 12.58 0.22 -9.90
CA GLU A 123 12.28 1.31 -8.98
C GLU A 123 12.29 2.71 -9.64
N LYS A 124 13.23 2.95 -10.56
CA LYS A 124 13.50 4.30 -11.10
C LYS A 124 12.86 4.55 -12.45
N GLU A 125 12.71 3.53 -13.29
CA GLU A 125 12.20 3.69 -14.66
C GLU A 125 10.79 3.12 -14.83
N VAL A 126 10.49 1.98 -14.20
CA VAL A 126 9.19 1.31 -14.37
C VAL A 126 8.16 1.83 -13.38
N SER A 127 8.43 1.75 -12.08
CA SER A 127 7.50 2.11 -11.00
C SER A 127 6.98 3.55 -11.05
N PRO A 128 7.75 4.58 -11.45
CA PRO A 128 7.22 5.95 -11.54
C PRO A 128 6.23 6.16 -12.69
N SER A 129 6.19 5.25 -13.67
CA SER A 129 5.33 5.36 -14.86
C SER A 129 3.92 4.78 -14.66
N VAL A 130 3.61 4.29 -13.44
CA VAL A 130 2.34 3.61 -13.14
C VAL A 130 1.13 4.52 -13.32
N ASN A 131 0.10 3.97 -13.96
CA ASN A 131 -1.18 4.62 -14.09
C ASN A 131 -2.15 4.11 -13.02
N LEU A 132 -2.61 5.01 -12.15
CA LEU A 132 -3.57 4.70 -11.10
C LEU A 132 -4.96 5.17 -11.53
N ASP A 133 -5.80 4.23 -11.97
CA ASP A 133 -7.22 4.49 -12.23
C ASP A 133 -8.04 4.22 -10.95
N PRO A 134 -8.68 5.25 -10.35
CA PRO A 134 -9.50 5.09 -9.15
C PRO A 134 -10.64 4.07 -9.30
N GLU A 135 -11.22 3.94 -10.50
CA GLU A 135 -12.30 3.01 -10.76
C GLU A 135 -11.78 1.58 -10.79
N LEU A 136 -10.61 1.32 -11.39
CA LEU A 136 -9.96 0.02 -11.34
C LEU A 136 -9.55 -0.36 -9.90
N ILE A 137 -9.06 0.61 -9.12
CA ILE A 137 -8.75 0.40 -7.70
C ILE A 137 -10.01 -0.01 -6.93
N ARG A 138 -11.12 0.71 -7.14
CA ARG A 138 -12.41 0.40 -6.50
C ARG A 138 -12.92 -0.99 -6.89
N GLN A 139 -12.86 -1.34 -8.17
CA GLN A 139 -13.25 -2.67 -8.66
C GLN A 139 -12.38 -3.76 -8.05
N ARG A 140 -11.06 -3.56 -8.02
CA ARG A 140 -10.13 -4.52 -7.42
C ARG A 140 -10.38 -4.68 -5.92
N TYR A 141 -10.60 -3.58 -5.18
CA TYR A 141 -10.96 -3.63 -3.76
C TYR A 141 -12.21 -4.46 -3.49
N LEU A 142 -13.27 -4.27 -4.30
CA LEU A 142 -14.50 -5.07 -4.18
C LEU A 142 -14.25 -6.55 -4.51
N SER A 143 -13.41 -6.83 -5.50
CA SER A 143 -13.02 -8.19 -5.87
C SER A 143 -12.26 -8.88 -4.73
N GLU A 144 -11.27 -8.22 -4.12
CA GLU A 144 -10.51 -8.75 -2.97
C GLU A 144 -11.45 -9.03 -1.79
N LEU A 145 -12.37 -8.11 -1.46
CA LEU A 145 -13.36 -8.35 -0.42
C LEU A 145 -14.31 -9.51 -0.74
N SER A 146 -14.67 -9.70 -2.01
CA SER A 146 -15.53 -10.80 -2.43
C SER A 146 -14.84 -12.16 -2.31
N ALA A 147 -13.54 -12.22 -2.66
CA ALA A 147 -12.74 -13.43 -2.56
C ALA A 147 -12.56 -13.88 -1.09
N MET A 148 -12.53 -12.93 -0.15
CA MET A 148 -12.44 -13.19 1.29
C MET A 148 -13.80 -13.49 1.95
N LYS A 149 -14.91 -13.36 1.22
CA LYS A 149 -16.28 -13.63 1.69
C LYS A 149 -16.76 -14.97 1.16
N HIS A 150 -16.39 -16.05 1.85
CA HIS A 150 -16.96 -17.36 1.53
C HIS A 150 -18.41 -17.57 2.00
N ASP A 151 -19.07 -16.57 2.59
CA ASP A 151 -20.53 -16.62 2.79
C ASP A 151 -21.10 -15.22 3.08
N GLY A 152 -22.28 -14.91 2.55
CA GLY A 152 -22.91 -13.59 2.46
C GLY A 152 -23.28 -12.86 3.77
N ALA A 153 -22.59 -13.11 4.89
CA ALA A 153 -22.79 -12.39 6.13
C ALA A 153 -21.94 -11.11 6.18
N SER A 154 -22.62 -9.98 6.14
CA SER A 154 -22.03 -8.67 6.36
C SER A 154 -21.57 -8.51 7.81
N ARG A 155 -20.33 -8.00 8.00
CA ARG A 155 -19.77 -7.40 9.23
C ARG A 155 -19.51 -8.33 10.42
N ASN A 156 -18.49 -9.19 10.37
CA ASN A 156 -17.87 -9.68 11.60
C ASN A 156 -16.40 -10.01 11.35
N MET A 157 -15.64 -10.17 12.42
CA MET A 157 -14.20 -10.46 12.51
C MET A 157 -13.63 -11.54 11.55
N LYS A 158 -14.47 -12.25 10.80
CA LYS A 158 -14.09 -13.16 9.73
C LYS A 158 -13.11 -12.53 8.72
N LEU A 159 -13.34 -11.30 8.24
CA LEU A 159 -12.38 -10.66 7.32
C LEU A 159 -10.98 -10.57 7.94
N VAL A 160 -10.91 -10.16 9.21
CA VAL A 160 -9.64 -10.06 9.95
C VAL A 160 -8.99 -11.44 10.08
N GLN A 161 -9.78 -12.46 10.44
CA GLN A 161 -9.32 -13.85 10.55
C GLN A 161 -8.81 -14.40 9.21
N GLU A 162 -9.54 -14.22 8.12
CA GLU A 162 -9.17 -14.70 6.78
C GLU A 162 -7.88 -14.03 6.29
N LEU A 163 -7.73 -12.72 6.52
CA LEU A 163 -6.50 -11.99 6.20
C LEU A 163 -5.30 -12.56 6.96
N HIS A 164 -5.44 -12.74 8.28
CA HIS A 164 -4.36 -13.24 9.14
C HIS A 164 -4.03 -14.70 8.87
N GLN A 165 -5.02 -15.57 8.66
CA GLN A 165 -4.81 -17.01 8.46
C GLN A 165 -4.23 -17.33 7.09
N ARG A 166 -4.60 -16.59 6.03
CA ARG A 166 -4.25 -16.99 4.66
C ARG A 166 -4.05 -15.83 3.70
N GLY A 167 -4.82 -14.75 3.83
CA GLY A 167 -4.84 -13.66 2.85
C GLY A 167 -3.48 -13.01 2.62
N LEU A 168 -2.75 -12.70 3.69
CA LEU A 168 -1.40 -12.11 3.59
C LEU A 168 -0.40 -13.05 2.89
N ALA A 169 -0.41 -14.33 3.26
CA ALA A 169 0.45 -15.36 2.67
C ALA A 169 0.14 -15.58 1.17
N MET A 170 -1.14 -15.55 0.80
CA MET A 170 -1.56 -15.62 -0.62
C MET A 170 -1.01 -14.45 -1.44
N TRP A 171 -1.03 -13.24 -0.89
CA TRP A 171 -0.53 -12.06 -1.60
C TRP A 171 0.98 -12.12 -1.83
N ILE A 172 1.75 -12.60 -0.84
CA ILE A 172 3.19 -12.88 -1.00
C ILE A 172 3.41 -13.91 -2.12
N ALA A 173 2.71 -15.05 -2.06
CA ALA A 173 2.85 -16.12 -3.05
C ALA A 173 2.53 -15.65 -4.48
N GLU A 174 1.48 -14.84 -4.65
CA GLU A 174 1.10 -14.26 -5.94
C GLU A 174 2.20 -13.35 -6.51
N ASN A 175 2.80 -12.51 -5.67
CA ASN A 175 3.79 -11.53 -6.12
C ASN A 175 5.18 -12.16 -6.30
N MET A 176 5.54 -13.19 -5.53
CA MET A 176 6.72 -14.04 -5.82
C MET A 176 6.61 -14.69 -7.20
N LYS A 177 5.44 -15.26 -7.52
CA LYS A 177 5.16 -15.81 -8.85
C LYS A 177 5.25 -14.74 -9.93
N THR A 178 4.77 -13.53 -9.66
CA THR A 178 4.89 -12.41 -10.59
C THR A 178 6.36 -12.09 -10.88
N ALA A 179 7.19 -11.97 -9.84
CA ALA A 179 8.63 -11.72 -10.01
C ALA A 179 9.27 -12.82 -10.88
N CYS A 180 8.97 -14.08 -10.57
CA CYS A 180 9.51 -15.23 -11.28
C CYS A 180 9.09 -15.28 -12.76
N TYR A 181 7.78 -15.24 -13.04
CA TYR A 181 7.24 -15.55 -14.36
C TYR A 181 7.14 -14.35 -15.28
N GLU A 182 7.07 -13.13 -14.75
CA GLU A 182 6.89 -11.93 -15.56
C GLU A 182 8.18 -11.10 -15.66
N ILE A 183 9.05 -11.15 -14.66
CA ILE A 183 10.32 -10.40 -14.65
C ILE A 183 11.49 -11.32 -14.97
N TYR A 184 11.77 -12.29 -14.10
CA TYR A 184 12.94 -13.15 -14.26
C TYR A 184 12.87 -14.00 -15.52
N ALA A 185 11.68 -14.50 -15.89
CA ALA A 185 11.52 -15.26 -17.13
C ALA A 185 11.84 -14.43 -18.38
N ALA A 186 11.49 -13.13 -18.39
CA ALA A 186 11.82 -12.22 -19.50
C ALA A 186 13.34 -12.02 -19.64
N VAL A 187 14.05 -11.99 -18.51
CA VAL A 187 15.51 -11.82 -18.46
C VAL A 187 16.25 -13.14 -18.77
N ALA A 188 15.77 -14.27 -18.26
CA ALA A 188 16.38 -15.60 -18.42
C ALA A 188 16.02 -16.29 -19.75
N GLY A 189 15.08 -15.74 -20.52
CA GLY A 189 14.54 -16.37 -21.73
C GLY A 189 13.68 -17.61 -21.44
N GLY A 190 12.98 -17.63 -20.30
CA GLY A 190 12.07 -18.69 -19.86
C GLY A 190 12.39 -19.30 -18.48
N GLY A 191 11.37 -19.87 -17.83
CA GLY A 191 11.43 -20.35 -16.44
C GLY A 191 12.45 -21.46 -16.19
N GLY A 192 13.36 -21.23 -15.25
CA GLY A 192 14.32 -22.22 -14.74
C GLY A 192 15.74 -22.17 -15.33
N ARG A 193 16.11 -21.11 -16.06
CA ARG A 193 17.49 -20.88 -16.51
C ARG A 193 18.22 -19.89 -15.60
N GLU A 194 19.54 -20.04 -15.53
CA GLU A 194 20.41 -19.09 -14.84
C GLU A 194 20.24 -17.70 -15.49
N VAL A 195 19.89 -16.70 -14.67
CA VAL A 195 19.65 -15.35 -15.15
C VAL A 195 20.97 -14.74 -15.60
N PRO A 196 21.05 -14.14 -16.81
CA PRO A 196 22.28 -13.53 -17.28
C PRO A 196 22.73 -12.40 -16.36
N ARG A 197 24.05 -12.17 -16.32
CA ARG A 197 24.62 -11.04 -15.56
C ARG A 197 24.26 -9.67 -16.14
N SER A 198 23.88 -9.61 -17.42
CA SER A 198 23.51 -8.38 -18.11
C SER A 198 22.38 -8.65 -19.12
N TYR A 199 21.43 -7.73 -19.23
CA TYR A 199 20.30 -7.82 -20.14
C TYR A 199 19.98 -6.45 -20.77
N VAL A 200 19.65 -6.43 -22.06
CA VAL A 200 19.22 -5.21 -22.75
C VAL A 200 17.70 -5.21 -22.81
N VAL A 201 17.08 -4.25 -22.13
CA VAL A 201 15.62 -4.10 -22.15
C VAL A 201 15.20 -3.47 -23.47
N SER A 202 14.24 -4.10 -24.14
CA SER A 202 13.58 -3.54 -25.32
C SER A 202 12.38 -2.69 -24.91
N ASP A 203 11.92 -1.81 -25.79
CA ASP A 203 10.71 -1.01 -25.55
C ASP A 203 9.47 -1.88 -25.29
N SER A 204 9.38 -3.04 -25.95
CA SER A 204 8.30 -4.00 -25.71
C SER A 204 8.31 -4.53 -24.27
N ILE A 205 9.48 -4.95 -23.77
CA ILE A 205 9.62 -5.44 -22.40
C ILE A 205 9.37 -4.32 -21.39
N TYR A 206 9.86 -3.11 -21.68
CA TYR A 206 9.58 -1.95 -20.85
C TYR A 206 8.06 -1.69 -20.76
N ASP A 207 7.34 -1.68 -21.88
CA ASP A 207 5.89 -1.48 -21.91
C ASP A 207 5.11 -2.57 -21.18
N GLU A 208 5.51 -3.83 -21.32
CA GLU A 208 4.96 -4.97 -20.55
C GLU A 208 5.16 -4.76 -19.05
N TRP A 209 6.37 -4.41 -18.63
CA TRP A 209 6.69 -4.15 -17.23
C TRP A 209 5.99 -2.91 -16.67
N ARG A 210 5.77 -1.85 -17.46
CA ARG A 210 4.96 -0.69 -17.06
C ARG A 210 3.50 -1.06 -16.79
N ASN A 211 2.92 -1.89 -17.66
CA ASN A 211 1.56 -2.40 -17.49
C ASN A 211 1.45 -3.30 -16.26
N LEU A 212 2.47 -4.14 -16.04
CA LEU A 212 2.56 -4.98 -14.85
C LEU A 212 2.68 -4.15 -13.57
N ALA A 213 3.56 -3.14 -13.54
CA ALA A 213 3.71 -2.23 -12.42
C ALA A 213 2.41 -1.49 -12.11
N SER A 214 1.67 -1.04 -13.13
CA SER A 214 0.35 -0.40 -12.94
C SER A 214 -0.66 -1.37 -12.33
N THR A 215 -0.69 -2.62 -12.80
CA THR A 215 -1.52 -3.67 -12.23
C THR A 215 -1.17 -3.93 -10.76
N GLN A 216 0.11 -4.00 -10.43
CA GLN A 216 0.58 -4.20 -9.07
C GLN A 216 0.28 -3.01 -8.15
N ALA A 217 0.41 -1.78 -8.65
CA ALA A 217 0.04 -0.58 -7.90
C ALA A 217 -1.47 -0.52 -7.60
N ILE A 218 -2.32 -0.94 -8.55
CA ILE A 218 -3.77 -1.09 -8.34
C ILE A 218 -4.06 -2.14 -7.26
N LYS A 219 -3.39 -3.31 -7.30
CA LYS A 219 -3.51 -4.34 -6.25
C LYS A 219 -3.08 -3.82 -4.89
N ALA A 220 -1.92 -3.15 -4.81
CA ALA A 220 -1.41 -2.58 -3.58
C ALA A 220 -2.39 -1.59 -2.95
N ALA A 221 -2.95 -0.67 -3.75
CA ALA A 221 -3.93 0.31 -3.29
C ALA A 221 -5.22 -0.36 -2.80
N ALA A 222 -5.75 -1.30 -3.58
CA ALA A 222 -6.95 -2.05 -3.23
C ALA A 222 -6.78 -2.86 -1.95
N ARG A 223 -5.67 -3.58 -1.80
CA ARG A 223 -5.36 -4.43 -0.64
C ARG A 223 -5.02 -3.63 0.60
N THR A 224 -4.37 -2.47 0.43
CA THR A 224 -4.22 -1.48 1.52
C THR A 224 -5.60 -1.06 2.03
N ALA A 225 -6.56 -0.77 1.14
CA ALA A 225 -7.93 -0.44 1.55
C ALA A 225 -8.64 -1.62 2.25
N VAL A 226 -8.41 -2.87 1.84
CA VAL A 226 -8.91 -4.07 2.53
C VAL A 226 -8.35 -4.17 3.95
N ILE A 227 -7.04 -3.97 4.12
CA ILE A 227 -6.38 -4.00 5.44
C ILE A 227 -6.94 -2.89 6.34
N LEU A 228 -7.05 -1.67 5.84
CA LEU A 228 -7.64 -0.56 6.60
C LEU A 228 -9.10 -0.83 6.98
N HIS A 229 -9.87 -1.46 6.10
CA HIS A 229 -11.24 -1.89 6.41
C HIS A 229 -11.26 -2.95 7.51
N ALA A 230 -10.34 -3.93 7.48
CA ALA A 230 -10.23 -4.95 8.51
C ALA A 230 -9.85 -4.34 9.88
N VAL A 231 -8.88 -3.43 9.93
CA VAL A 231 -8.51 -2.68 11.14
C VAL A 231 -9.71 -1.87 11.65
N ALA A 232 -10.44 -1.17 10.76
CA ALA A 232 -11.63 -0.41 11.14
C ALA A 232 -12.76 -1.30 11.69
N ILE A 233 -12.96 -2.50 11.14
CA ILE A 233 -13.90 -3.49 11.70
C ILE A 233 -13.46 -3.86 13.12
N HIS A 234 -12.18 -4.18 13.32
CA HIS A 234 -11.64 -4.54 14.62
C HIS A 234 -11.87 -3.44 15.66
N VAL A 235 -11.44 -2.21 15.36
CA VAL A 235 -11.61 -1.03 16.24
C VAL A 235 -13.07 -0.82 16.58
N ARG A 236 -13.98 -0.96 15.62
CA ARG A 236 -15.42 -0.82 15.86
C ARG A 236 -16.00 -1.93 16.75
N THR A 237 -15.46 -3.13 16.67
CA THR A 237 -15.96 -4.29 17.44
C THR A 237 -15.42 -4.28 18.87
N TYR A 238 -14.14 -3.97 19.07
CA TYR A 238 -13.47 -4.14 20.37
C TYR A 238 -13.16 -2.83 21.10
N HIS A 239 -13.11 -1.71 20.39
CA HIS A 239 -12.85 -0.38 20.95
C HIS A 239 -13.99 0.61 20.62
N PRO A 240 -15.24 0.29 21.01
CA PRO A 240 -16.38 1.16 20.72
C PRO A 240 -16.20 2.57 21.28
N GLU A 241 -15.45 2.74 22.37
CA GLU A 241 -15.07 4.04 22.97
C GLU A 241 -14.31 4.96 22.01
N HIS A 242 -13.51 4.39 21.11
CA HIS A 242 -12.82 5.13 20.05
C HIS A 242 -13.77 5.46 18.89
N THR A 243 -14.84 4.68 18.70
CA THR A 243 -15.86 4.93 17.67
C THR A 243 -16.96 5.90 18.10
N ASP A 244 -17.19 6.08 19.40
CA ASP A 244 -18.16 7.05 19.91
C ASP A 244 -17.73 8.51 19.71
N LEU A 245 -16.43 8.77 19.52
CA LEU A 245 -15.92 10.05 19.01
C LEU A 245 -16.44 10.36 17.60
N TYR A 246 -16.68 9.35 16.77
CA TYR A 246 -17.31 9.50 15.45
C TYR A 246 -18.84 9.45 15.51
N ARG A 247 -19.41 8.73 16.48
CA ARG A 247 -20.87 8.66 16.71
C ARG A 247 -21.44 9.96 17.27
N ARG A 248 -20.59 10.81 17.87
CA ARG A 248 -20.88 12.20 18.26
C ARG A 248 -20.51 13.25 17.21
N SER A 249 -20.38 12.88 15.95
CA SER A 249 -20.84 13.79 14.91
C SER A 249 -22.29 13.42 14.65
N PRO A 250 -23.28 14.00 15.40
CA PRO A 250 -24.60 14.07 14.81
C PRO A 250 -24.37 14.71 13.44
N SER A 251 -25.13 14.29 12.44
CA SER A 251 -25.43 15.16 11.31
C SER A 251 -25.30 16.60 11.78
N VAL A 252 -24.40 17.38 11.18
CA VAL A 252 -24.50 18.83 11.29
C VAL A 252 -25.85 19.14 10.63
N LYS A 253 -26.94 18.93 11.37
CA LYS A 253 -28.03 19.87 11.43
C LYS A 253 -27.26 21.11 11.79
N HIS A 254 -27.02 21.96 10.79
CA HIS A 254 -26.66 23.32 11.06
C HIS A 254 -27.73 23.79 12.03
N ARG A 255 -27.42 23.76 13.33
CA ARG A 255 -28.16 24.55 14.29
C ARG A 255 -27.84 25.94 13.79
N ILE A 256 -28.77 26.47 13.02
CA ILE A 256 -28.76 27.84 12.55
C ILE A 256 -28.41 28.63 13.81
N ARG A 257 -27.18 29.17 13.86
CA ARG A 257 -26.67 29.88 15.02
C ARG A 257 -27.72 30.94 15.34
N ASP A 258 -28.03 31.19 16.61
CA ASP A 258 -29.07 32.13 17.03
C ASP A 258 -28.84 33.58 16.50
N ASN A 259 -27.71 33.82 15.81
CA ASN A 259 -27.33 35.07 15.14
C ASN A 259 -27.33 34.97 13.60
N TRP A 260 -28.00 33.99 12.99
CA TRP A 260 -28.03 33.86 11.53
C TRP A 260 -28.64 35.07 10.83
N HIS A 261 -29.61 35.73 11.48
CA HIS A 261 -30.18 36.98 10.99
C HIS A 261 -29.13 38.11 10.96
N GLU A 262 -28.26 38.22 11.96
CA GLU A 262 -27.15 39.19 11.94
C GLU A 262 -26.14 38.89 10.83
N ALA A 263 -25.81 37.61 10.63
CA ALA A 263 -24.88 37.21 9.56
C ALA A 263 -25.48 37.47 8.16
N LEU A 264 -26.77 37.20 7.99
CA LEU A 264 -27.49 37.49 6.75
C LEU A 264 -27.59 39.00 6.49
N LEU A 265 -27.90 39.80 7.51
CA LEU A 265 -27.94 41.26 7.43
C LEU A 265 -26.56 41.85 7.08
N LYS A 266 -25.49 41.35 7.68
CA LYS A 266 -24.11 41.76 7.36
C LYS A 266 -23.76 41.43 5.91
N ASN A 267 -24.08 40.22 5.44
CA ASN A 267 -23.80 39.82 4.07
C ASN A 267 -24.66 40.59 3.05
N MET A 268 -25.93 40.88 3.38
CA MET A 268 -26.78 41.74 2.56
C MET A 268 -26.27 43.17 2.50
N ALA A 269 -25.82 43.75 3.63
CA ALA A 269 -25.27 45.09 3.66
C ALA A 269 -24.00 45.18 2.79
N VAL A 270 -23.12 44.17 2.86
CA VAL A 270 -21.95 44.08 1.97
C VAL A 270 -22.39 43.99 0.50
N ALA A 271 -23.35 43.14 0.17
CA ALA A 271 -23.79 42.93 -1.21
C ALA A 271 -24.53 44.12 -1.83
N ILE A 272 -25.31 44.87 -1.04
CA ILE A 272 -26.15 45.97 -1.53
C ILE A 272 -25.42 47.32 -1.46
N ILE A 273 -24.53 47.51 -0.49
CA ILE A 273 -23.88 48.81 -0.27
C ILE A 273 -22.45 48.74 -0.76
N VAL A 274 -21.65 47.82 -0.23
CA VAL A 274 -20.21 47.78 -0.45
C VAL A 274 -19.87 47.38 -1.88
N VAL A 275 -20.52 46.36 -2.42
CA VAL A 275 -20.25 45.88 -3.79
C VAL A 275 -20.63 46.92 -4.86
N PRO A 276 -21.80 47.58 -4.83
CA PRO A 276 -22.12 48.62 -5.81
C PRO A 276 -21.26 49.87 -5.67
N LEU A 277 -20.91 50.29 -4.44
CA LEU A 277 -19.95 51.39 -4.24
C LEU A 277 -18.58 51.04 -4.80
N LEU A 278 -18.09 49.82 -4.59
CA LEU A 278 -16.85 49.34 -5.20
C LEU A 278 -16.92 49.37 -6.72
N ILE A 279 -18.01 48.86 -7.32
CA ILE A 279 -18.20 48.88 -8.78
C ILE A 279 -18.24 50.31 -9.33
N ILE A 280 -18.91 51.25 -8.66
CA ILE A 280 -18.97 52.66 -9.07
C ILE A 280 -17.60 53.34 -8.92
N THR A 281 -16.85 53.04 -7.86
CA THR A 281 -15.51 53.63 -7.66
C THR A 281 -14.45 53.04 -8.57
N LEU A 282 -14.57 51.77 -8.95
CA LEU A 282 -13.61 51.06 -9.81
C LEU A 282 -13.94 51.18 -11.30
N ASN A 283 -15.14 51.68 -11.67
CA ASN A 283 -15.52 51.92 -13.05
C ASN A 283 -16.07 53.35 -13.25
N PRO A 284 -15.22 54.40 -13.17
CA PRO A 284 -15.66 55.79 -13.28
C PRO A 284 -16.04 56.23 -14.70
N GLY A 285 -15.97 55.35 -15.71
CA GLY A 285 -16.27 55.66 -17.11
C GLY A 285 -17.65 55.16 -17.50
N ASP A 286 -18.67 55.98 -17.24
CA ASP A 286 -19.88 56.18 -18.09
C ASP A 286 -20.84 57.15 -17.36
N ARG A 287 -20.38 58.39 -17.22
CA ARG A 287 -21.24 59.59 -17.10
C ARG A 287 -20.88 60.56 -18.20
#